data_AF-A0A0B1SZF9-F1
#
_entry.id   AF-A0A0B1SZF9-F1
#
_cell.length_a   1.000
_cell.length_b   1.000
_cell.length_c   1.000
_cell.angle_alpha   90.00
_cell.angle_beta   90.00
_cell.angle_gamma   90.00
#
_symmetry.space_group_name_H-M   'P 1'
#
loop_
_entity.id
_entity.type
_entity.pdbx_description
1 polymer ?
#
loop_
_entity_poly.entity_id
_entity_poly.type
_entity_poly.pdbx_seq_one_letter_code
_entity_poly.pdbx_strand_id
1 'polypeptide(L)'
;LDFQLHRDLFVISLILQVLAVFFIFWQASWTWYQCSYQCTPKDFAKKMHTITGMIAMVLALVQPFQAFLRPSLSSRYRYIFNWSHWVIGMTAWCFASVTMVLALPMGKTGLNSVYGYAPNWIMGGYILFFFGCNIVMEMLATNNDVRMEKNGPSGMALSHLNGPAVESPLAPPTRSSARLFVFFVHLIVALGVAITITVMLVKILYSHSP
;
A
#
# COMPACT_ATOMS: atom_id res chain seq x y z
N LEU A 1 11.98 -5.76 12.60
CA LEU A 1 12.27 -5.81 11.15
C LEU A 1 11.12 -5.22 10.35
N ASP A 2 9.89 -5.72 10.52
CA ASP A 2 8.69 -5.31 9.78
C ASP A 2 8.43 -3.80 9.75
N PHE A 3 8.51 -3.10 10.89
CA PHE A 3 8.25 -1.65 10.94
C PHE A 3 9.31 -0.81 10.22
N GLN A 4 10.59 -1.18 10.37
CA GLN A 4 11.71 -0.50 9.73
C GLN A 4 11.63 -0.69 8.21
N LEU A 5 11.44 -1.93 7.76
CA LEU A 5 11.32 -2.26 6.34
C LEU A 5 10.10 -1.59 5.69
N HIS A 6 8.95 -1.59 6.37
CA HIS A 6 7.76 -0.88 5.90
C HIS A 6 8.01 0.62 5.73
N ARG A 7 8.63 1.26 6.74
CA ARG A 7 8.97 2.69 6.68
C ARG A 7 9.92 2.99 5.52
N ASP A 8 10.98 2.21 5.39
CA ASP A 8 12.02 2.46 4.39
C ASP A 8 11.46 2.27 2.97
N LEU A 9 10.66 1.22 2.73
CA LEU A 9 9.94 1.02 1.46
C LEU A 9 8.93 2.12 1.17
N PHE A 10 8.21 2.60 2.19
CA PHE A 10 7.27 3.71 2.04
C PHE A 10 7.97 5.01 1.66
N VAL A 11 9.10 5.35 2.30
CA VAL A 11 9.88 6.55 1.98
C VAL A 11 10.42 6.48 0.55
N ILE A 12 10.93 5.33 0.13
CA ILE A 12 11.38 5.11 -1.26
C ILE A 12 10.21 5.33 -2.23
N SER A 13 9.05 4.73 -1.95
CA SER A 13 7.84 4.90 -2.74
C SER A 13 7.42 6.38 -2.84
N LEU A 14 7.46 7.12 -1.74
CA LEU A 14 7.10 8.53 -1.70
C LEU A 14 8.04 9.38 -2.55
N ILE A 15 9.35 9.16 -2.44
CA ILE A 15 10.35 9.86 -3.27
C ILE A 15 10.09 9.60 -4.75
N LEU A 16 9.90 8.33 -5.14
CA LEU A 16 9.60 7.97 -6.52
C LEU A 16 8.31 8.62 -7.01
N GLN A 17 7.28 8.67 -6.18
CA GLN A 17 6.01 9.30 -6.54
C GLN A 17 6.19 10.80 -6.75
N VAL A 18 6.93 11.49 -5.88
CA VAL A 18 7.18 12.94 -5.98
C VAL A 18 7.96 13.26 -7.26
N LEU A 19 9.00 12.47 -7.56
CA LEU A 19 9.76 12.61 -8.80
C LEU A 19 8.89 12.35 -10.03
N ALA A 20 8.02 11.33 -10.00
CA ALA A 20 7.12 11.03 -11.11
C ALA A 20 6.13 12.17 -11.36
N VAL A 21 5.51 12.72 -10.32
CA VAL A 21 4.61 13.87 -10.43
C VAL A 21 5.36 15.09 -10.98
N PHE A 22 6.56 15.37 -10.47
CA PHE A 22 7.40 16.46 -10.96
C PHE A 22 7.70 16.32 -12.46
N PHE A 23 8.11 15.14 -12.93
CA PHE A 23 8.37 14.91 -14.36
C PHE A 23 7.11 15.03 -15.23
N ILE A 24 5.95 14.60 -14.72
CA ILE A 24 4.68 14.76 -15.43
C ILE A 24 4.34 16.25 -15.61
N PHE A 25 4.47 17.07 -14.55
CA PHE A 25 4.23 18.51 -14.64
C PHE A 25 5.26 19.22 -15.51
N TRP A 26 6.52 18.81 -15.45
CA TRP A 26 7.58 19.33 -16.32
C TRP A 26 7.26 19.08 -17.80
N GLN A 27 6.88 17.85 -18.17
CA GLN A 27 6.49 17.51 -19.53
C GLN A 27 5.21 18.23 -19.97
N ALA A 28 4.31 18.53 -19.02
CA ALA A 28 3.08 19.29 -19.27
C ALA A 28 3.27 20.81 -19.23
N SER A 29 4.52 21.31 -19.15
CA SER A 29 4.83 22.74 -19.05
C SER A 29 4.08 23.45 -17.92
N TRP A 30 3.90 22.77 -16.78
CA TRP A 30 3.16 23.26 -15.60
C TRP A 30 1.70 23.61 -15.86
N THR A 31 1.13 23.15 -16.98
CA THR A 31 -0.29 23.35 -17.28
C THR A 31 -1.13 22.29 -16.58
N TRP A 32 -2.11 22.76 -15.80
CA TRP A 32 -3.13 21.89 -15.26
C TRP A 32 -4.16 21.57 -16.34
N TYR A 33 -4.64 20.33 -16.35
CA TYR A 33 -5.63 19.90 -17.33
C TYR A 33 -6.96 20.66 -17.13
N GLN A 34 -7.40 21.35 -18.18
CA GLN A 34 -8.63 22.14 -18.22
C GLN A 34 -9.59 21.46 -19.21
N CYS A 35 -10.44 20.53 -18.76
CA CYS A 35 -11.55 20.05 -19.58
C CYS A 35 -12.83 20.79 -19.17
N SER A 36 -13.43 21.48 -20.16
CA SER A 36 -14.76 22.10 -20.07
C SER A 36 -15.87 21.04 -20.07
N TYR A 37 -17.11 21.43 -19.74
CA TYR A 37 -18.27 20.57 -19.43
C TYR A 37 -18.66 19.51 -20.50
N GLN A 38 -18.08 19.53 -21.71
CA GLN A 38 -18.24 18.51 -22.76
C GLN A 38 -17.02 17.58 -22.82
N CYS A 39 -16.81 16.72 -21.81
CA CYS A 39 -15.72 15.74 -21.85
C CYS A 39 -16.20 14.40 -22.45
N THR A 40 -15.47 13.87 -23.44
CA THR A 40 -15.65 12.47 -23.87
C THR A 40 -15.24 11.50 -22.74
N PRO A 41 -15.65 10.22 -22.75
CA PRO A 41 -15.24 9.25 -21.71
C PRO A 41 -13.72 9.14 -21.52
N LYS A 42 -12.93 9.35 -22.58
CA LYS A 42 -11.45 9.35 -22.52
C LYS A 42 -10.89 10.58 -21.80
N ASP A 43 -11.54 11.73 -21.96
CA ASP A 43 -11.15 12.98 -21.29
C ASP A 43 -11.55 12.96 -19.81
N PHE A 44 -12.66 12.30 -19.49
CA PHE A 44 -13.05 12.02 -18.11
C PHE A 44 -12.01 11.16 -17.38
N ALA A 45 -11.54 10.07 -18.00
CA ALA A 45 -10.53 9.20 -17.39
C ALA A 45 -9.21 9.94 -17.10
N LYS A 46 -8.76 10.81 -18.02
CA LYS A 46 -7.58 11.66 -17.82
C LYS A 46 -7.79 12.64 -16.66
N LYS A 47 -8.92 13.35 -16.63
CA LYS A 47 -9.27 14.28 -15.56
C LYS A 47 -9.27 13.59 -14.20
N MET A 48 -9.96 12.45 -14.13
CA MET A 48 -10.06 11.69 -12.88
C MET A 48 -8.71 11.12 -12.47
N HIS A 49 -7.89 10.61 -13.41
CA HIS A 49 -6.53 10.15 -13.12
C HIS A 49 -5.69 11.25 -12.45
N THR A 50 -5.72 12.47 -12.98
CA THR A 50 -4.99 13.60 -12.39
C THR A 50 -5.52 13.95 -11.00
N ILE A 51 -6.85 14.03 -10.82
CA ILE A 51 -7.46 14.38 -9.52
C ILE A 51 -7.15 13.30 -8.48
N THR A 52 -7.42 12.03 -8.78
CA THR A 52 -7.20 10.92 -7.85
C THR A 52 -5.72 10.74 -7.55
N GLY A 53 -4.85 10.97 -8.53
CA GLY A 53 -3.39 10.88 -8.36
C GLY A 53 -2.85 11.97 -7.45
N MET A 54 -3.37 13.20 -7.57
CA MET A 54 -3.00 14.30 -6.67
C MET A 54 -3.52 14.09 -5.25
N ILE A 55 -4.75 13.59 -5.09
CA ILE A 55 -5.28 13.22 -3.77
C ILE A 55 -4.41 12.13 -3.13
N ALA A 56 -4.08 11.08 -3.88
CA ALA A 56 -3.21 10.00 -3.41
C ALA A 56 -1.82 10.54 -2.97
N MET A 57 -1.23 11.43 -3.76
CA MET A 57 0.04 12.08 -3.44
C MET A 57 -0.03 12.89 -2.14
N VAL A 58 -1.04 13.75 -1.99
CA VAL A 58 -1.20 14.59 -0.79
C VAL A 58 -1.40 13.70 0.44
N LEU A 59 -2.25 12.68 0.36
CA LEU A 59 -2.46 11.75 1.48
C LEU A 59 -1.17 10.97 1.80
N ALA A 60 -0.40 10.55 0.80
CA ALA A 60 0.91 9.92 1.02
C ALA A 60 1.91 10.87 1.68
N LEU A 61 1.90 12.16 1.35
CA LEU A 61 2.74 13.17 2.02
C LEU A 61 2.32 13.42 3.46
N VAL A 62 1.03 13.27 3.80
CA VAL A 62 0.53 13.41 5.19
C VAL A 62 1.02 12.30 6.11
N GLN A 63 1.19 11.07 5.58
CA GLN A 63 1.61 9.90 6.34
C GLN A 63 2.92 10.07 7.15
N PRO A 64 4.04 10.59 6.60
CA PRO A 64 5.25 10.83 7.37
C PRO A 64 5.06 11.91 8.44
N PHE A 65 4.27 12.97 8.18
CA PHE A 65 3.95 13.97 9.20
C PHE A 65 3.22 13.36 10.39
N GLN A 66 2.25 12.48 10.13
CA GLN A 66 1.59 11.74 11.21
C GLN A 66 2.58 10.84 11.95
N ALA A 67 3.47 10.16 11.24
CA ALA A 67 4.48 9.31 11.86
C ALA A 67 5.42 10.08 12.81
N PHE A 68 5.73 11.36 12.54
CA PHE A 68 6.49 12.22 13.45
C PHE A 68 5.71 12.58 14.72
N LEU A 69 4.39 12.72 14.62
CA LEU A 69 3.50 13.01 15.75
C LEU A 69 3.11 11.75 16.56
N ARG A 70 3.79 10.61 16.32
CA ARG A 70 3.47 9.33 16.95
C ARG A 70 3.56 9.43 18.49
N PRO A 71 2.45 9.16 19.20
CA PRO A 71 2.44 9.18 20.67
C PRO A 71 3.34 8.11 21.29
N SER A 72 3.77 8.35 22.53
CA SER A 72 4.55 7.37 23.33
C SER A 72 3.79 6.06 23.54
N LEU A 73 4.52 4.97 23.81
CA LEU A 73 3.93 3.63 23.89
C LEU A 73 2.86 3.47 24.99
N SER A 74 2.93 4.27 26.05
CA SER A 74 2.02 4.26 27.21
C SER A 74 0.84 5.22 27.10
N SER A 75 0.75 6.00 26.01
CA SER A 75 -0.29 7.01 25.86
C SER A 75 -1.63 6.40 25.40
N ARG A 76 -2.73 6.81 26.05
CA ARG A 76 -4.12 6.43 25.69
C ARG A 76 -4.48 6.86 24.26
N TYR A 77 -3.81 7.88 23.71
CA TYR A 77 -4.08 8.41 22.38
C TYR A 77 -3.51 7.56 21.23
N ARG A 78 -2.73 6.52 21.55
CA ARG A 78 -2.07 5.67 20.54
C ARG A 78 -3.06 4.86 19.69
N TYR A 79 -4.21 4.50 20.24
CA TYR A 79 -5.29 3.86 19.47
C TYR A 79 -5.83 4.80 18.38
N ILE A 80 -6.08 6.06 18.72
CA ILE A 80 -6.55 7.09 17.77
C ILE A 80 -5.51 7.32 16.68
N PHE A 81 -4.23 7.42 17.07
CA PHE A 81 -3.13 7.52 16.12
C PHE A 81 -3.12 6.32 15.14
N ASN A 82 -3.14 5.09 15.65
CA ASN A 82 -3.09 3.89 14.80
C ASN A 82 -4.28 3.83 13.83
N TRP A 83 -5.49 4.12 14.30
CA TRP A 83 -6.67 4.13 13.45
C TRP A 83 -6.60 5.24 12.40
N SER A 84 -6.22 6.46 12.79
CA SER A 84 -6.08 7.59 11.85
C SER A 84 -5.01 7.33 10.78
N HIS A 85 -3.85 6.79 11.16
CA HIS A 85 -2.77 6.45 10.26
C HIS A 85 -3.18 5.33 9.28
N TRP A 86 -3.92 4.32 9.79
CA TRP A 86 -4.45 3.25 8.95
C TRP A 86 -5.50 3.76 7.96
N VAL A 87 -6.49 4.56 8.40
CA VAL A 87 -7.54 5.11 7.53
C VAL A 87 -6.94 5.97 6.42
N ILE A 88 -6.02 6.88 6.76
CA ILE A 88 -5.37 7.76 5.78
C ILE A 88 -4.53 6.95 4.81
N GLY A 89 -3.77 5.96 5.30
CA GLY A 89 -3.00 5.06 4.44
C GLY A 89 -3.85 4.23 3.48
N MET A 90 -4.94 3.65 3.97
CA MET A 90 -5.85 2.87 3.14
C MET A 90 -6.55 3.76 2.10
N THR A 91 -6.93 4.98 2.49
CA THR A 91 -7.53 5.96 1.58
C THR A 91 -6.55 6.37 0.48
N ALA A 92 -5.29 6.66 0.85
CA ALA A 92 -4.22 6.97 -0.09
C ALA A 92 -4.02 5.82 -1.09
N TRP A 93 -3.99 4.58 -0.60
CA TRP A 93 -3.86 3.39 -1.44
C TRP A 93 -5.04 3.24 -2.40
N CYS A 94 -6.29 3.38 -1.93
CA CYS A 94 -7.48 3.32 -2.78
C CYS A 94 -7.42 4.35 -3.92
N PHE A 95 -7.10 5.60 -3.62
CA PHE A 95 -6.95 6.64 -4.66
C PHE A 95 -5.79 6.33 -5.61
N ALA A 96 -4.67 5.79 -5.11
CA ALA A 96 -3.57 5.36 -5.96
C ALA A 96 -3.98 4.22 -6.91
N SER A 97 -4.68 3.19 -6.42
CA SER A 97 -5.20 2.09 -7.24
C SER A 97 -6.15 2.57 -8.32
N VAL A 98 -7.09 3.46 -7.97
CA VAL A 98 -8.00 4.08 -8.96
C VAL A 98 -7.20 4.86 -10.00
N THR A 99 -6.21 5.64 -9.58
CA THR A 99 -5.32 6.39 -10.48
C THR A 99 -4.60 5.47 -11.46
N MET A 100 -4.08 4.34 -11.01
CA MET A 100 -3.41 3.34 -11.86
C MET A 100 -4.38 2.72 -12.87
N VAL A 101 -5.59 2.34 -12.45
CA VAL A 101 -6.61 1.77 -13.37
C VAL A 101 -7.04 2.80 -14.41
N LEU A 102 -7.26 4.06 -14.02
CA LEU A 102 -7.59 5.14 -14.95
C LEU A 102 -6.47 5.44 -15.95
N ALA A 103 -5.23 5.05 -15.64
CA ALA A 103 -4.09 5.19 -16.55
C ALA A 103 -4.05 4.14 -17.67
N LEU A 104 -4.68 2.98 -17.48
CA LEU A 104 -4.65 1.87 -18.44
C LEU A 104 -5.28 2.20 -19.81
N PRO A 105 -6.41 2.93 -19.91
CA PRO A 105 -6.99 3.32 -21.19
C PRO A 105 -6.40 4.63 -21.77
N MET A 106 -5.44 5.26 -21.10
CA MET A 106 -4.89 6.52 -21.58
C MET A 106 -4.04 6.33 -22.84
N GLY A 107 -4.23 7.22 -23.82
CA GLY A 107 -3.50 7.15 -25.10
C GLY A 107 -1.98 7.24 -24.98
N LYS A 108 -1.44 7.84 -23.90
CA LYS A 108 0.01 7.89 -23.64
C LYS A 108 0.61 6.53 -23.22
N THR A 109 -0.17 5.66 -22.60
CA THR A 109 0.30 4.33 -22.16
C THR A 109 0.03 3.27 -23.22
N GLY A 110 -1.01 3.45 -24.06
CA GLY A 110 -1.35 2.54 -25.15
C GLY A 110 -1.75 1.13 -24.71
N LEU A 111 -1.84 0.88 -23.39
CA LEU A 111 -1.91 -0.47 -22.83
C LEU A 111 -3.16 -1.23 -23.26
N ASN A 112 -4.34 -0.64 -23.08
CA ASN A 112 -5.60 -1.26 -23.53
C ASN A 112 -5.70 -1.33 -25.07
N SER A 113 -5.02 -0.44 -25.79
CA SER A 113 -5.06 -0.44 -27.25
C SER A 113 -4.26 -1.60 -27.85
N VAL A 114 -3.17 -2.00 -27.20
CA VAL A 114 -2.25 -3.04 -27.70
C VAL A 114 -2.56 -4.41 -27.09
N TYR A 115 -2.85 -4.46 -25.79
CA TYR A 115 -3.06 -5.71 -25.05
C TYR A 115 -4.53 -5.98 -24.70
N GLY A 116 -5.46 -5.16 -25.18
CA GLY A 116 -6.89 -5.27 -24.86
C GLY A 116 -7.13 -5.18 -23.35
N TYR A 117 -8.00 -6.05 -22.82
CA TYR A 117 -8.37 -6.05 -21.40
C TYR A 117 -7.37 -6.73 -20.47
N ALA A 118 -6.27 -7.30 -20.96
CA ALA A 118 -5.31 -8.03 -20.13
C ALA A 118 -4.72 -7.18 -18.98
N PRO A 119 -4.29 -5.92 -19.18
CA PRO A 119 -3.76 -5.09 -18.09
C PRO A 119 -4.81 -4.75 -17.02
N ASN A 120 -6.09 -4.68 -17.41
CA ASN A 120 -7.18 -4.41 -16.47
C ASN A 120 -7.39 -5.60 -15.53
N TRP A 121 -7.33 -6.83 -16.04
CA TRP A 121 -7.42 -8.05 -15.22
C TRP A 121 -6.22 -8.21 -14.29
N ILE A 122 -5.01 -7.90 -14.77
CA ILE A 122 -3.79 -7.94 -13.95
C ILE A 122 -3.91 -6.95 -12.78
N MET A 123 -4.30 -5.70 -13.07
CA MET A 123 -4.45 -4.67 -12.03
C MET A 123 -5.59 -5.00 -11.07
N GLY A 124 -6.75 -5.44 -11.58
CA GLY A 124 -7.90 -5.86 -10.77
C GLY A 124 -7.58 -7.05 -9.87
N GLY A 125 -6.88 -8.05 -10.41
CA GLY A 125 -6.41 -9.20 -9.65
C GLY A 125 -5.44 -8.81 -8.53
N TYR A 126 -4.52 -7.88 -8.80
CA TYR A 126 -3.60 -7.36 -7.77
C TYR A 126 -4.34 -6.60 -6.66
N ILE A 127 -5.33 -5.77 -7.00
CA ILE A 127 -6.17 -5.06 -6.02
C ILE A 127 -6.90 -6.06 -5.10
N LEU A 128 -7.51 -7.10 -5.66
CA LEU A 128 -8.19 -8.15 -4.90
C LEU A 128 -7.21 -8.94 -4.02
N PHE A 129 -6.04 -9.27 -4.54
CA PHE A 129 -4.99 -9.95 -3.80
C PHE A 129 -4.49 -9.10 -2.62
N PHE A 130 -4.23 -7.81 -2.83
CA PHE A 130 -3.83 -6.89 -1.75
C PHE A 130 -4.90 -6.83 -0.66
N PHE A 131 -6.17 -6.70 -1.05
CA PHE A 131 -7.28 -6.70 -0.10
C PHE A 131 -7.32 -8.00 0.72
N GLY A 132 -7.14 -9.16 0.06
CA GLY A 132 -7.02 -10.46 0.72
C GLY A 132 -5.86 -10.52 1.71
N CYS A 133 -4.67 -10.03 1.33
CA CYS A 133 -3.52 -9.94 2.23
C CYS A 133 -3.82 -9.08 3.47
N ASN A 134 -4.52 -7.94 3.31
CA ASN A 134 -4.90 -7.09 4.43
C ASN A 134 -5.85 -7.80 5.40
N ILE A 135 -6.86 -8.51 4.87
CA ILE A 135 -7.78 -9.30 5.70
C ILE A 135 -7.01 -10.37 6.47
N VAL A 136 -6.12 -11.11 5.81
CA VAL A 136 -5.32 -12.15 6.46
C VAL A 136 -4.41 -11.55 7.54
N MET A 137 -3.77 -10.42 7.27
CA MET A 137 -2.92 -9.73 8.26
C MET A 137 -3.73 -9.26 9.47
N GLU A 138 -4.94 -8.74 9.28
CA GLU A 138 -5.82 -8.28 10.36
C GLU A 138 -6.33 -9.45 11.21
N MET A 139 -6.71 -10.56 10.56
CA MET A 139 -7.06 -11.81 11.25
C MET A 139 -5.88 -12.35 12.08
N LEU A 140 -4.66 -12.29 11.53
CA LEU A 140 -3.46 -12.69 12.26
C LEU A 140 -3.14 -11.75 13.42
N ALA A 141 -3.42 -10.44 13.28
CA ALA A 141 -3.21 -9.45 14.33
C ALA A 141 -4.19 -9.63 15.50
N THR A 142 -5.50 -9.72 15.22
CA THR A 142 -6.55 -9.89 16.24
C THR A 142 -6.35 -11.18 17.05
N ASN A 143 -5.96 -12.27 16.40
CA ASN A 143 -5.67 -13.54 17.08
C ASN A 143 -4.48 -13.47 18.04
N ASN A 144 -3.55 -12.52 17.85
CA ASN A 144 -2.42 -12.32 18.76
C ASN A 144 -2.86 -11.60 20.04
N ASP A 145 -3.71 -10.57 19.91
CA ASP A 145 -4.18 -9.78 21.06
C ASP A 145 -4.95 -10.65 22.05
N VAL A 146 -5.87 -11.49 21.56
CA VAL A 146 -6.63 -12.46 22.37
C VAL A 146 -5.72 -13.47 23.09
N ARG A 147 -4.63 -13.90 22.44
CA ARG A 147 -3.67 -14.84 23.05
C ARG A 147 -2.75 -14.17 24.07
N MET A 148 -2.32 -12.94 23.82
CA MET A 148 -1.53 -12.14 24.76
C MET A 148 -2.34 -11.81 26.01
N GLU A 149 -3.64 -11.55 25.87
CA GLU A 149 -4.55 -11.36 26.99
C GLU A 149 -4.71 -12.65 27.81
N LYS A 150 -4.93 -13.79 27.14
CA LYS A 150 -5.05 -15.11 27.80
C LYS A 150 -3.76 -15.54 28.53
N ASN A 151 -2.60 -15.20 27.98
CA ASN A 151 -1.28 -15.49 28.56
C ASN A 151 -0.72 -14.34 29.43
N GLY A 152 -1.51 -13.28 29.65
CA GLY A 152 -1.14 -12.11 30.44
C GLY A 152 -1.05 -12.40 31.95
N PRO A 153 -1.11 -11.38 32.83
CA PRO A 153 -0.80 -11.50 34.26
C PRO A 153 -1.52 -12.65 34.98
N SER A 154 -2.75 -13.02 34.57
CA SER A 154 -3.49 -14.16 35.12
C SER A 154 -2.86 -15.52 34.80
N GLY A 155 -2.23 -15.70 33.63
CA GLY A 155 -1.49 -16.91 33.27
C GLY A 155 -0.16 -17.03 34.01
N MET A 156 0.56 -15.90 34.18
CA MET A 156 1.79 -15.84 34.98
C MET A 156 1.55 -15.97 36.50
N ALA A 157 0.43 -15.45 37.00
CA ALA A 157 0.03 -15.62 38.40
C ALA A 157 -0.30 -17.09 38.71
N LEU A 158 -0.91 -17.81 37.78
CA LEU A 158 -1.21 -19.24 37.94
C LEU A 158 0.05 -20.12 37.89
N SER A 159 1.09 -19.73 37.14
CA SER A 159 2.37 -20.45 37.12
C SER A 159 3.19 -20.24 38.39
N HIS A 160 3.08 -19.06 39.03
CA HIS A 160 3.82 -18.75 40.27
C HIS A 160 3.27 -19.47 41.51
N LEU A 161 2.07 -20.05 41.42
CA LEU A 161 1.43 -20.84 42.49
C LEU A 161 1.80 -22.33 42.46
N ASN A 162 2.38 -22.85 41.37
CA ASN A 162 2.57 -24.30 41.14
C ASN A 162 4.03 -24.80 41.21
N GLY A 163 4.93 -24.10 41.90
CA GLY A 163 6.31 -24.59 42.13
C GLY A 163 7.35 -24.08 41.13
N PRO A 164 8.62 -24.45 41.32
CA PRO A 164 9.77 -23.58 41.07
C PRO A 164 9.84 -23.13 39.62
N ALA A 165 10.08 -21.82 39.46
CA ALA A 165 10.20 -21.11 38.20
C ALA A 165 11.23 -21.79 37.28
N VAL A 166 10.79 -22.78 36.52
CA VAL A 166 11.38 -23.06 35.24
C VAL A 166 10.96 -21.87 34.39
N GLU A 167 11.88 -20.92 34.22
CA GLU A 167 11.80 -19.93 33.14
C GLU A 167 11.46 -20.71 31.88
N SER A 168 10.18 -20.71 31.52
CA SER A 168 9.74 -21.27 30.25
C SER A 168 10.53 -20.49 29.21
N PRO A 169 11.38 -21.15 28.39
CA PRO A 169 12.11 -20.45 27.36
C PRO A 169 11.05 -19.71 26.57
N LEU A 170 11.12 -18.38 26.55
CA LEU A 170 10.19 -17.54 25.81
C LEU A 170 10.27 -18.04 24.37
N ALA A 171 9.35 -18.93 23.98
CA ALA A 171 9.47 -19.65 22.73
C ALA A 171 9.55 -18.57 21.64
N PRO A 172 10.60 -18.57 20.80
CA PRO A 172 10.74 -17.55 19.78
C PRO A 172 9.43 -17.52 19.00
N PRO A 173 8.82 -16.35 18.76
CA PRO A 173 7.46 -16.27 18.27
C PRO A 173 7.38 -16.92 16.89
N THR A 174 7.01 -18.18 16.84
CA THR A 174 6.88 -19.02 15.63
C THR A 174 5.91 -18.43 14.60
N ARG A 175 5.07 -17.47 15.03
CA ARG A 175 4.08 -16.77 14.22
C ARG A 175 4.51 -15.38 13.73
N SER A 176 5.65 -14.84 14.19
CA SER A 176 6.34 -13.72 13.52
C SER A 176 6.63 -14.10 12.05
N SER A 177 7.01 -15.37 11.84
CA SER A 177 7.26 -15.94 10.53
C SER A 177 6.02 -15.96 9.61
N ALA A 178 4.80 -16.08 10.14
CA ALA A 178 3.59 -16.11 9.32
C ALA A 178 3.23 -14.73 8.75
N ARG A 179 3.34 -13.67 9.56
CA ARG A 179 3.15 -12.29 9.10
C ARG A 179 4.23 -11.89 8.09
N LEU A 180 5.48 -12.27 8.39
CA LEU A 180 6.61 -12.05 7.50
C LEU A 180 6.46 -12.83 6.18
N PHE A 181 5.95 -14.06 6.23
CA PHE A 181 5.64 -14.85 5.04
C PHE A 181 4.59 -14.17 4.16
N VAL A 182 3.46 -13.74 4.73
CA VAL A 182 2.42 -13.01 3.99
C VAL A 182 2.99 -11.73 3.37
N PHE A 183 3.84 -11.01 4.09
CA PHE A 183 4.53 -9.83 3.58
C PHE A 183 5.43 -10.17 2.38
N PHE A 184 6.25 -11.22 2.46
CA PHE A 184 7.13 -11.62 1.35
C PHE A 184 6.34 -12.11 0.13
N VAL A 185 5.29 -12.90 0.34
CA VAL A 185 4.38 -13.31 -0.74
C VAL A 185 3.77 -12.08 -1.40
N HIS A 186 3.30 -11.11 -0.60
CA HIS A 186 2.79 -9.86 -1.12
C HIS A 186 3.84 -9.09 -1.93
N LEU A 187 5.07 -8.96 -1.42
CA LEU A 187 6.18 -8.28 -2.08
C LEU A 187 6.52 -8.93 -3.44
N ILE A 188 6.60 -10.26 -3.50
CA ILE A 188 6.89 -11.01 -4.73
C ILE A 188 5.80 -10.76 -5.78
N VAL A 189 4.53 -10.86 -5.39
CA VAL A 189 3.41 -10.61 -6.30
C VAL A 189 3.38 -9.16 -6.78
N ALA A 190 3.61 -8.20 -5.88
CA ALA A 190 3.66 -6.77 -6.21
C ALA A 190 4.78 -6.45 -7.22
N LEU A 191 5.98 -6.99 -7.00
CA LEU A 191 7.10 -6.85 -7.94
C LEU A 191 6.81 -7.53 -9.28
N GLY A 192 6.22 -8.73 -9.28
CA GLY A 192 5.84 -9.44 -10.50
C GLY A 192 4.84 -8.66 -11.36
N VAL A 193 3.82 -8.08 -10.73
CA VAL A 193 2.83 -7.22 -11.40
C VAL A 193 3.49 -5.94 -11.94
N ALA A 194 4.32 -5.28 -11.12
CA ALA A 194 5.03 -4.06 -11.54
C ALA A 194 5.96 -4.31 -12.74
N ILE A 195 6.73 -5.41 -12.71
CA ILE A 195 7.61 -5.81 -13.81
C ILE A 195 6.78 -6.11 -15.06
N THR A 196 5.68 -6.85 -14.93
CA THR A 196 4.83 -7.22 -16.07
C THR A 196 4.23 -5.99 -16.75
N ILE A 197 3.66 -5.05 -15.99
CA ILE A 197 3.13 -3.80 -16.54
C ILE A 197 4.23 -2.94 -17.16
N THR A 198 5.41 -2.89 -16.53
CA THR A 198 6.57 -2.15 -17.06
C THR A 198 7.05 -2.75 -18.38
N VAL A 199 7.16 -4.08 -18.48
CA VAL A 199 7.55 -4.76 -19.72
C VAL A 199 6.53 -4.52 -20.83
N MET A 200 5.23 -4.57 -20.51
CA MET A 200 4.16 -4.22 -21.46
C MET A 200 4.32 -2.78 -21.97
N LEU A 201 4.53 -1.81 -21.08
CA LEU A 201 4.76 -0.41 -21.43
C LEU A 201 6.00 -0.23 -22.32
N VAL A 202 7.14 -0.81 -21.90
CA VAL A 202 8.42 -0.68 -22.61
C VAL A 202 8.34 -1.30 -24.01
N LYS A 203 7.67 -2.45 -24.16
CA LYS A 203 7.46 -3.06 -25.48
C LYS A 203 6.66 -2.16 -26.42
N ILE A 204 5.61 -1.51 -25.91
CA ILE A 204 4.82 -0.55 -26.69
C ILE A 204 5.67 0.65 -27.10
N LEU A 205 6.47 1.20 -26.18
CA LEU A 205 7.36 2.33 -26.47
C LEU A 205 8.38 1.97 -27.54
N TYR A 206 9.02 0.80 -27.45
CA TYR A 206 9.96 0.34 -28.49
C TYR A 206 9.29 0.05 -29.83
N SER A 207 8.07 -0.47 -29.86
CA SER A 207 7.35 -0.74 -31.12
C SER A 207 6.86 0.52 -31.84
N HIS A 208 6.80 1.65 -31.13
CA HIS A 208 6.37 2.95 -31.67
C HIS A 208 7.50 3.99 -31.75
N SER A 209 8.74 3.61 -31.40
CA SER A 209 9.93 4.42 -31.68
C SER A 209 10.24 4.37 -33.18
N PRO A 210 10.45 5.53 -33.84
CA PRO A 210 10.77 5.60 -35.27
C PRO A 210 12.12 4.94 -35.61
#